data_AF-F4LR38-F1
#
_entry.id   AF-F4LR38-F1
#
_cell.length_a   1.000
_cell.length_b   1.000
_cell.length_c   1.000
_cell.angle_alpha   90.00
_cell.angle_beta   90.00
_cell.angle_gamma   90.00
#
_symmetry.space_group_name_H-M   'P 1'
#
loop_
_entity.id
_entity.type
_entity.pdbx_description
1 polymer ?
#
loop_
_entity_poly.entity_id
_entity_poly.type
_entity_poly.pdbx_seq_one_letter_code
_entity_poly.pdbx_strand_id
1 'polypeptide(L)'
;MEIIDSRIDFIPISQFKMHSLKSENKNETELKEVCQQFESIFLNYMLKSMRDTIPDGGMFEKGVTFDIMQSMHDEALAEEISQNGGIGLAQQLYEQLSKYI
;
A
#
# COMPACT_ATOMS: atom_id res chain seq x y z
N MET A 1 13.03 25.36 14.35
CA MET A 1 11.72 25.70 14.97
C MET A 1 10.69 25.24 13.96
N GLU A 2 10.00 24.13 14.08
CA GLU A 2 9.81 23.11 15.11
C GLU A 2 9.45 21.81 14.36
N ILE A 3 9.95 20.68 14.88
CA ILE A 3 9.21 19.42 15.05
C ILE A 3 8.60 18.76 13.80
N ILE A 4 9.22 17.63 13.47
CA ILE A 4 8.63 16.42 12.88
C ILE A 4 7.16 16.23 13.29
N ASP A 5 6.24 16.11 12.34
CA ASP A 5 4.97 15.43 12.55
C ASP A 5 4.66 14.59 11.30
N SER A 6 5.32 13.45 11.07
CA SER A 6 4.94 12.13 11.58
C SER A 6 3.45 11.75 11.53
N ARG A 7 2.69 12.30 10.58
CA ARG A 7 1.47 11.66 10.05
C ARG A 7 1.78 11.30 8.60
N ILE A 8 2.21 10.08 8.28
CA ILE A 8 1.29 8.99 7.90
C ILE A 8 -0.16 9.49 7.94
N ASP A 9 -0.52 10.32 6.96
CA ASP A 9 -1.91 10.66 6.74
C ASP A 9 -2.64 9.36 6.42
N PHE A 10 -3.32 8.87 7.46
CA PHE A 10 -4.43 7.93 7.45
C PHE A 10 -4.62 7.21 6.12
N ILE A 11 -3.78 6.21 5.85
CA ILE A 11 -4.18 5.07 5.04
C ILE A 11 -5.23 4.39 5.91
N PRO A 12 -6.50 4.29 5.52
CA PRO A 12 -7.41 3.41 6.22
C PRO A 12 -6.97 1.98 5.90
N ILE A 13 -5.98 1.48 6.64
CA ILE A 13 -5.66 0.06 6.88
C ILE A 13 -6.84 -0.60 7.63
N SER A 14 -8.06 -0.20 7.30
CA SER A 14 -9.32 -0.52 7.96
C SER A 14 -9.71 -1.98 7.80
N GLN A 15 -8.94 -2.76 7.03
CA GLN A 15 -9.12 -4.19 6.89
C GLN A 15 -7.84 -5.01 7.13
N PHE A 16 -6.96 -4.57 8.04
CA PHE A 16 -5.97 -5.49 8.61
C PHE A 16 -6.70 -6.58 9.43
N LYS A 17 -7.23 -7.61 8.77
CA LYS A 17 -7.74 -8.82 9.42
C LYS A 17 -6.54 -9.68 9.83
N MET A 18 -5.81 -9.23 10.85
CA MET A 18 -4.90 -10.09 11.59
C MET A 18 -5.74 -11.04 12.44
N HIS A 19 -5.94 -12.27 11.99
CA HIS A 19 -6.67 -13.28 12.74
C HIS A 19 -5.67 -14.03 13.63
N SER A 20 -5.92 -14.11 14.94
CA SER A 20 -4.94 -14.63 15.90
C SER A 20 -4.43 -16.04 15.53
N LEU A 21 -3.11 -16.17 15.50
CA LEU A 21 -2.30 -17.35 15.21
C LEU A 21 -2.68 -18.57 16.08
N LYS A 22 -3.50 -19.49 15.54
CA LYS A 22 -3.65 -20.89 16.01
C LYS A 22 -4.13 -21.80 14.87
N SER A 23 -3.25 -22.17 13.94
CA SER A 23 -3.33 -23.42 13.13
C SER A 23 -2.16 -23.49 12.13
N GLU A 24 -1.44 -24.61 12.11
CA GLU A 24 -0.22 -24.84 11.31
C GLU A 24 -0.42 -24.71 9.78
N ASN A 25 -1.65 -24.80 9.27
CA ASN A 25 -1.95 -24.65 7.83
C ASN A 25 -2.55 -23.28 7.45
N LYS A 26 -2.84 -22.41 8.42
CA LYS A 26 -3.36 -21.06 8.14
C LYS A 26 -2.26 -20.03 7.87
N ASN A 27 -1.02 -20.35 8.28
CA ASN A 27 0.11 -19.43 8.19
C ASN A 27 0.53 -19.12 6.75
N GLU A 28 0.46 -20.08 5.82
CA GLU A 28 0.87 -19.87 4.42
C GLU A 28 -0.09 -18.93 3.68
N THR A 29 -1.40 -19.18 3.79
CA THR A 29 -2.43 -18.33 3.17
C THR A 29 -2.40 -16.92 3.76
N GLU A 30 -2.28 -16.80 5.08
CA GLU A 30 -2.17 -15.50 5.76
C GLU A 30 -0.88 -14.77 5.37
N LEU A 31 0.25 -15.47 5.28
CA LEU A 31 1.50 -14.89 4.81
C LEU A 31 1.36 -14.35 3.38
N LYS A 32 0.71 -15.11 2.49
CA LYS A 32 0.47 -14.68 1.11
C LYS A 32 -0.39 -13.41 1.05
N GLU A 33 -1.47 -13.37 1.83
CA GLU A 33 -2.34 -12.18 1.94
C GLU A 33 -1.58 -10.96 2.46
N VAL A 34 -0.74 -11.13 3.50
CA VAL A 34 0.09 -10.06 4.04
C VAL A 34 1.11 -9.56 3.02
N CYS A 35 1.75 -10.47 2.27
CA CYS A 35 2.69 -10.09 1.22
C CYS A 35 2.01 -9.28 0.10
N GLN A 36 0.79 -9.64 -0.28
CA GLN A 36 0.00 -8.92 -1.28
C GLN A 36 -0.46 -7.55 -0.80
N GLN A 37 -0.87 -7.43 0.47
CA GLN A 37 -1.20 -6.15 1.09
C GLN A 37 0.02 -5.23 1.14
N PHE A 38 1.20 -5.78 1.47
CA PHE A 38 2.45 -5.03 1.44
C PHE A 38 2.78 -4.49 0.04
N GLU A 39 2.61 -5.31 -1.00
CA GLU A 39 2.82 -4.86 -2.38
C GLU A 39 1.85 -3.74 -2.77
N SER A 40 0.58 -3.79 -2.32
CA SER A 40 -0.37 -2.68 -2.53
C SER A 40 0.13 -1.37 -1.91
N ILE A 41 0.61 -1.40 -0.66
CA ILE A 41 1.17 -0.21 0.01
C ILE A 41 2.39 0.31 -0.75
N PHE A 42 3.26 -0.58 -1.20
CA PHE A 42 4.44 -0.21 -1.98
C PHE A 42 4.05 0.44 -3.32
N LEU A 43 3.06 -0.11 -4.02
CA LEU A 43 2.54 0.43 -5.28
C LEU A 43 1.92 1.80 -5.07
N ASN A 44 1.14 2.01 -4.00
CA ASN A 44 0.60 3.32 -3.66
C ASN A 44 1.72 4.36 -3.47
N TYR A 45 2.75 4.01 -2.70
CA TYR A 45 3.91 4.88 -2.49
C TYR A 45 4.65 5.18 -3.80
N MET A 46 4.81 4.16 -4.67
CA MET A 46 5.43 4.33 -5.97
C MET A 46 4.62 5.28 -6.87
N LEU A 47 3.30 5.10 -6.95
CA LEU A 47 2.39 5.98 -7.71
C LEU A 47 2.49 7.43 -7.22
N LYS A 48 2.50 7.62 -5.90
CA LYS A 48 2.66 8.94 -5.27
C LYS A 48 4.00 9.56 -5.64
N SER A 49 5.08 8.81 -5.47
CA SER A 49 6.44 9.24 -5.79
C SER A 49 6.59 9.63 -7.26
N MET A 50 5.99 8.86 -8.18
CA MET A 50 5.98 9.18 -9.61
C MET A 50 5.26 10.51 -9.90
N ARG A 51 4.12 10.78 -9.25
CA ARG A 51 3.41 12.06 -9.42
C ARG A 51 4.15 13.24 -8.83
N ASP A 52 4.82 13.06 -7.69
CA ASP A 52 5.62 14.12 -7.07
C ASP A 52 6.78 14.57 -7.99
N THR A 53 7.17 13.77 -8.99
CA THR A 53 8.14 14.18 -10.02
C THR A 53 7.58 15.13 -11.08
N ILE A 54 6.25 15.24 -11.20
CA ILE A 54 5.59 16.13 -12.16
C ILE A 54 5.41 17.49 -11.48
N PRO A 55 6.06 18.56 -11.97
CA PRO A 55 5.89 19.89 -11.40
C PRO A 55 4.43 20.33 -11.42
N ASP A 56 4.01 21.05 -10.39
CA ASP A 56 2.69 21.69 -10.35
C ASP A 56 2.61 22.78 -11.43
N GLY A 57 2.18 22.38 -12.63
CA GLY A 57 2.07 23.25 -13.81
C GLY A 57 0.63 23.51 -14.26
N GLY A 58 -0.36 23.13 -13.45
CA GLY A 58 -1.77 23.20 -13.80
C GLY A 58 -2.35 24.62 -13.69
N MET A 59 -3.26 24.95 -14.60
CA MET A 59 -4.02 26.21 -14.60
C MET A 59 -5.08 26.31 -13.48
N PHE A 60 -5.16 25.29 -12.62
CA PHE A 60 -6.13 25.18 -11.52
C PHE A 60 -5.40 24.93 -10.20
N GLU A 61 -5.81 25.62 -9.14
CA GLU A 61 -5.31 25.35 -7.79
C GLU A 61 -5.76 23.96 -7.32
N LYS A 62 -4.81 23.12 -6.92
CA LYS A 62 -5.10 21.87 -6.22
C LYS A 62 -5.57 22.22 -4.81
N GLY A 63 -6.83 21.93 -4.51
CA GLY A 63 -7.39 22.09 -3.17
C GLY A 63 -7.32 20.79 -2.37
N VAL A 64 -7.43 20.88 -1.05
CA VAL A 64 -7.41 19.73 -0.12
C VAL A 64 -8.34 18.59 -0.54
N THR A 65 -9.55 18.91 -1.06
CA THR A 65 -10.50 17.90 -1.56
C THR A 65 -9.94 17.10 -2.73
N PHE A 66 -9.22 17.75 -3.64
CA PHE A 66 -8.61 17.09 -4.79
C PHE A 66 -7.52 16.11 -4.32
N ASP A 67 -6.68 16.52 -3.38
CA ASP A 67 -5.61 15.68 -2.84
C ASP A 67 -6.16 14.44 -2.11
N ILE A 68 -7.26 14.61 -1.37
CA ILE A 68 -7.96 13.49 -0.71
C ILE A 68 -8.52 12.52 -1.76
N MET A 69 -9.26 13.02 -2.76
CA MET A 69 -9.83 12.15 -3.80
C MET A 69 -8.73 11.43 -4.60
N GLN A 70 -7.63 12.11 -4.89
CA GLN A 70 -6.50 11.53 -5.58
C GLN A 70 -5.86 10.42 -4.74
N SER A 71 -5.64 10.67 -3.44
CA SER A 71 -5.07 9.67 -2.53
C SER A 71 -5.94 8.42 -2.44
N MET A 72 -7.26 8.58 -2.34
CA MET A 72 -8.21 7.45 -2.33
C MET A 72 -8.21 6.69 -3.66
N HIS A 73 -8.13 7.40 -4.79
CA HIS A 73 -8.02 6.79 -6.11
C HIS A 73 -6.74 5.96 -6.24
N ASP A 74 -5.61 6.48 -5.75
CA ASP A 74 -4.33 5.80 -5.79
C ASP A 74 -4.29 4.55 -4.91
N GLU A 75 -4.98 4.57 -3.78
CA GLU A 75 -5.15 3.41 -2.90
C GLU A 75 -5.93 2.29 -3.60
N ALA A 76 -7.10 2.61 -4.16
CA ALA A 76 -7.91 1.64 -4.89
C ALA A 76 -7.17 1.07 -6.10
N LEU A 77 -6.47 1.92 -6.85
CA LEU A 77 -5.67 1.50 -8.01
C LEU A 77 -4.51 0.59 -7.59
N ALA A 78 -3.78 0.92 -6.52
CA ALA A 78 -2.69 0.11 -6.02
C ALA A 78 -3.15 -1.27 -5.54
N GLU A 79 -4.32 -1.34 -4.90
CA GLU A 79 -4.96 -2.59 -4.50
C GLU A 79 -5.32 -3.44 -5.71
N GLU A 80 -5.97 -2.85 -6.72
CA GLU A 80 -6.34 -3.56 -7.94
C GLU A 80 -5.11 -4.09 -8.70
N ILE A 81 -4.04 -3.28 -8.81
CA ILE A 81 -2.79 -3.70 -9.44
C ILE A 81 -2.18 -4.87 -8.66
N SER A 82 -2.09 -4.78 -7.33
CA SER A 82 -1.57 -5.86 -6.48
C SER A 82 -2.38 -7.16 -6.62
N GLN A 83 -3.72 -7.06 -6.78
CA GLN A 83 -4.60 -8.21 -6.99
C GLN A 83 -4.44 -8.86 -8.37
N ASN A 84 -4.13 -8.07 -9.40
CA ASN A 84 -4.04 -8.53 -10.79
C ASN A 84 -2.60 -8.85 -11.24
N GLY A 85 -1.74 -9.27 -10.31
CA GLY A 85 -0.39 -9.76 -10.61
C GLY A 85 0.74 -8.82 -10.19
N GLY A 86 0.42 -7.58 -9.81
CA GLY A 86 1.34 -6.65 -9.19
C GLY A 86 2.61 -6.42 -10.00
N ILE A 87 3.72 -6.21 -9.29
CA ILE A 87 5.08 -6.15 -9.84
C ILE A 87 5.90 -7.39 -9.47
N GLY A 88 5.29 -8.36 -8.79
CA GLY A 88 5.90 -9.60 -8.33
C GLY A 88 6.59 -9.50 -6.96
N LEU A 89 6.47 -8.37 -6.27
CA LEU A 89 7.09 -8.16 -4.96
C LEU A 89 6.46 -9.05 -3.90
N ALA A 90 5.13 -9.22 -3.93
CA ALA A 90 4.44 -10.10 -3.00
C ALA A 90 4.93 -11.55 -3.11
N GLN A 91 5.11 -12.03 -4.34
CA GLN A 91 5.60 -13.39 -4.61
C GLN A 91 7.04 -13.57 -4.10
N GLN A 92 7.93 -12.61 -4.38
CA GLN A 92 9.31 -12.66 -3.90
C GLN A 92 9.38 -12.64 -2.37
N LEU A 93 8.56 -11.80 -1.73
CA LEU A 93 8.50 -11.72 -0.28
C LEU A 93 7.98 -13.03 0.33
N TYR A 94 6.91 -13.60 -0.24
CA TYR A 94 6.37 -14.89 0.16
C TYR A 94 7.42 -16.00 0.06
N GLU A 95 8.14 -16.09 -1.06
CA GLU A 95 9.20 -17.10 -1.27
C GLU A 95 10.34 -17.01 -0.24
N GLN A 96 10.64 -15.81 0.25
CA GLN A 96 11.65 -15.64 1.30
C GLN A 96 11.11 -15.95 2.69
N LEU A 97 9.91 -15.46 3.01
CA LEU A 97 9.34 -15.60 4.35
C LEU A 97 8.80 -17.01 4.64
N SER A 98 8.26 -17.70 3.62
CA SER A 98 7.78 -19.09 3.73
C SER A 98 8.86 -20.09 4.12
N LYS A 99 10.15 -19.74 3.99
CA LYS A 99 11.28 -20.57 4.46
C LYS A 99 11.46 -20.54 5.98
N TYR A 100 10.88 -19.54 6.65
CA TYR A 100 11.08 -19.28 8.08
C TYR A 100 9.83 -19.54 8.94
N ILE A 101 8.70 -19.86 8.30
CA ILE A 101 7.45 -20.30 8.95
C ILE A 101 7.24 -21.79 8.72
#